data_AF-A0A8J2E8M2-F1
#
_entry.id   AF-A0A8J2E8M2-F1
#
_cell.length_a   1.000
_cell.length_b   1.000
_cell.length_c   1.000
_cell.angle_alpha   90.00
_cell.angle_beta   90.00
_cell.angle_gamma   90.00
#
_symmetry.space_group_name_H-M   'P 1'
#
loop_
_entity.id
_entity.type
_entity.pdbx_description
1 polymer ?
#
loop_
_entity_poly.entity_id
_entity_poly.type
_entity_poly.pdbx_seq_one_letter_code
_entity_poly.pdbx_strand_id
1 'polypeptide(L)'
;MSRLSSSEFHEINYQKIEALLRNNGYPKSLILASVNKFKEKTVNQRVVGERRSNFIKYCRFPFIPGLSHKINNCFIGTNVRLAYYNVTKIKFLYSKLKDPVLQDQRAGVVYKIPCSCELCYIGQTKQYSKNRIQQHENSCPDVKILDNNKTALALHYFDSGHRFKFDEVKILDLENNWHKRSVSEMVWIKLNDTVNKRTDTQNLSAIYNEILSTYKNYIS
;
A
#
# COMPACT_ATOMS: atom_id res chain seq x y z
N MET A 1 16.19 24.27 4.08
CA MET A 1 16.65 22.87 4.18
C MET A 1 17.41 22.51 2.91
N SER A 2 18.75 22.54 2.97
CA SER A 2 19.60 22.14 1.84
C SER A 2 19.50 20.63 1.64
N ARG A 3 19.14 20.20 0.43
CA ARG A 3 19.05 18.77 0.07
C ARG A 3 20.46 18.20 -0.02
N LEU A 4 20.69 17.01 0.56
CA LEU A 4 21.95 16.25 0.49
C LEU A 4 22.48 16.00 -0.94
N SER A 5 21.64 16.25 -1.95
CA SER A 5 21.93 16.13 -3.37
C SER A 5 22.43 17.42 -4.04
N SER A 6 22.62 18.54 -3.32
CA SER A 6 23.21 19.75 -3.91
C SER A 6 24.68 19.52 -4.30
N SER A 7 25.14 20.24 -5.33
CA SER A 7 26.51 20.10 -5.85
C SER A 7 27.59 20.37 -4.81
N GLU A 8 27.28 21.22 -3.82
CA GLU A 8 28.17 21.58 -2.70
C GLU A 8 28.49 20.38 -1.80
N PHE A 9 27.55 19.43 -1.65
CA PHE A 9 27.76 18.24 -0.82
C PHE A 9 28.35 17.05 -1.58
N HIS A 10 28.47 17.12 -2.90
CA HIS A 10 28.92 15.96 -3.71
C HIS A 10 30.33 15.53 -3.33
N GLU A 11 31.27 16.48 -3.22
CA GLU A 11 32.67 16.15 -2.90
C GLU A 11 32.81 15.59 -1.47
N ILE A 12 32.12 16.20 -0.51
CA ILE A 12 32.07 15.73 0.87
C ILE A 12 31.48 14.31 0.95
N ASN A 13 30.43 14.02 0.16
CA ASN A 13 29.81 12.71 0.11
C ASN A 13 30.73 11.66 -0.53
N TYR A 14 31.48 12.01 -1.59
CA TYR A 14 32.46 11.10 -2.18
C TYR A 14 33.56 10.70 -1.19
N GLN A 15 34.09 11.67 -0.44
CA GLN A 15 35.09 11.40 0.60
C GLN A 15 34.56 10.49 1.71
N LYS A 16 33.32 10.72 2.17
CA LYS A 16 32.67 9.85 3.16
C LYS A 16 32.48 8.42 2.66
N ILE A 17 32.04 8.26 1.41
CA ILE A 17 31.84 6.94 0.79
C ILE A 17 33.18 6.22 0.63
N GLU A 18 34.23 6.92 0.17
CA GLU A 18 35.56 6.34 0.04
C GLU A 18 36.11 5.86 1.39
N ALA A 19 35.99 6.68 2.44
CA ALA A 19 36.41 6.30 3.79
C ALA A 19 35.65 5.08 4.31
N LEU A 20 34.33 5.04 4.11
CA LEU A 20 33.48 3.92 4.53
C LEU A 20 33.86 2.62 3.79
N LEU A 21 34.10 2.68 2.48
CA LEU A 21 34.47 1.50 1.70
C LEU A 21 35.88 1.00 2.04
N ARG A 22 36.83 1.91 2.31
CA ARG A 22 38.17 1.53 2.79
C ARG A 22 38.10 0.84 4.15
N ASN A 23 37.30 1.36 5.08
CA ASN A 23 37.12 0.77 6.41
C ASN A 23 36.45 -0.61 6.36
N ASN A 24 35.65 -0.88 5.33
CA ASN A 24 35.05 -2.20 5.09
C ASN A 24 35.97 -3.15 4.28
N GLY A 25 37.24 -2.81 4.09
CA GLY A 25 38.24 -3.69 3.48
C GLY A 25 38.15 -3.83 1.96
N TYR A 26 37.42 -2.94 1.27
CA TYR A 26 37.34 -3.00 -0.20
C TYR A 26 38.66 -2.56 -0.86
N PRO A 27 39.09 -3.23 -1.96
CA PRO A 27 40.30 -2.85 -2.69
C PRO A 27 40.22 -1.43 -3.26
N LYS A 28 41.30 -0.65 -3.12
CA LYS A 28 41.38 0.74 -3.58
C LYS A 28 41.06 0.91 -5.08
N SER A 29 41.49 -0.05 -5.92
CA SER A 29 41.21 -0.05 -7.35
C SER A 29 39.72 -0.11 -7.67
N LEU A 30 38.96 -0.93 -6.92
CA LEU A 30 37.52 -1.09 -7.08
C LEU A 30 36.76 0.18 -6.64
N ILE A 31 37.19 0.80 -5.54
CA ILE A 31 36.59 2.03 -5.02
C ILE A 31 36.77 3.17 -6.04
N LEU A 32 37.99 3.38 -6.53
CA LEU A 32 38.29 4.42 -7.51
C LEU A 32 37.54 4.20 -8.83
N ALA A 33 37.50 2.97 -9.33
CA ALA A 33 36.74 2.63 -10.54
C ALA A 33 35.24 2.93 -10.38
N SER A 34 34.68 2.61 -9.22
CA SER A 34 33.26 2.84 -8.93
C SER A 34 32.91 4.33 -8.81
N VAL A 35 33.77 5.11 -8.13
CA VAL A 35 33.59 6.57 -7.99
C VAL A 35 33.73 7.28 -9.33
N ASN A 36 34.73 6.92 -10.14
CA ASN A 36 34.93 7.52 -11.46
C ASN A 36 33.77 7.23 -12.41
N LYS A 37 33.30 5.98 -12.45
CA LYS A 37 32.11 5.59 -13.22
C LYS A 37 30.87 6.40 -12.84
N PHE A 38 30.72 6.72 -11.55
CA PHE A 38 29.59 7.54 -11.07
C PHE A 38 29.76 9.03 -11.43
N LYS A 39 30.97 9.57 -11.33
CA LYS A 39 31.30 10.95 -11.77
C LYS A 39 31.04 11.11 -13.27
N GLU A 40 31.48 10.18 -14.10
CA GLU A 40 31.25 10.16 -15.56
C GLU A 40 29.76 10.10 -15.90
N LYS A 41 28.98 9.26 -15.22
CA LYS A 41 27.53 9.16 -15.45
C LYS A 41 26.81 10.47 -15.11
N THR A 42 27.25 11.16 -14.07
CA THR A 42 26.70 12.46 -13.63
C THR A 42 27.06 13.57 -14.62
N VAL A 43 28.28 13.59 -15.15
CA VAL A 43 28.73 14.56 -16.16
C VAL A 43 28.01 14.32 -17.50
N ASN A 44 27.90 13.07 -17.95
CA ASN A 44 27.19 12.72 -19.18
C ASN A 44 25.70 13.11 -19.12
N GLN A 45 25.05 13.01 -17.96
CA GLN A 45 23.68 13.49 -17.78
C GLN A 45 23.55 15.03 -17.91
N ARG A 46 24.59 15.80 -17.55
CA ARG A 46 24.60 17.26 -17.70
C ARG A 46 24.85 17.67 -19.16
N VAL A 47 25.76 16.98 -19.85
CA VAL A 47 26.10 17.26 -21.27
C VAL A 47 24.95 16.91 -22.22
N VAL A 48 24.07 15.97 -21.84
CA VAL A 48 22.85 15.65 -22.62
C VAL A 48 21.82 16.79 -22.62
N GLY A 49 21.95 17.79 -21.72
CA GLY A 49 21.05 18.93 -21.62
C GLY A 49 21.17 20.00 -22.72
N GLU A 50 22.25 20.01 -23.51
CA GLU A 50 22.52 21.06 -24.50
C GLU A 50 22.32 20.66 -25.97
N ARG A 51 21.93 19.41 -26.24
CA ARG A 51 21.42 19.08 -27.59
C ARG A 51 20.00 19.64 -27.68
N ARG A 52 19.79 20.63 -28.56
CA ARG A 52 18.46 20.96 -29.12
C ARG A 52 17.93 19.68 -29.78
N SER A 53 17.39 18.76 -28.99
CA SER A 53 16.71 17.60 -29.50
C SER A 53 15.42 18.12 -30.12
N ASN A 54 15.15 17.70 -31.35
CA ASN A 54 13.82 17.80 -31.92
C ASN A 54 12.90 16.97 -31.02
N PHE A 55 12.35 17.61 -29.97
CA PHE A 55 11.48 16.98 -29.01
C PHE A 55 10.20 16.57 -29.73
N ILE A 56 10.10 15.28 -30.02
CA ILE A 56 8.88 14.69 -30.57
C ILE A 56 7.83 14.70 -29.45
N LYS A 57 6.76 15.47 -29.66
CA LYS A 57 5.59 15.51 -28.77
C LYS A 57 4.63 14.39 -29.14
N TYR A 58 4.33 13.51 -28.19
CA TYR A 58 3.33 12.47 -28.39
C TYR A 58 1.96 12.96 -27.93
N CYS A 59 0.97 12.88 -28.83
CA CYS A 59 -0.42 13.18 -28.53
C CYS A 59 -1.22 11.87 -28.51
N ARG A 60 -2.00 11.66 -27.45
CA ARG A 60 -2.79 10.44 -27.27
C ARG A 60 -4.11 10.55 -28.05
N PHE A 61 -4.40 9.59 -28.92
CA PHE A 61 -5.56 9.63 -29.81
C PHE A 61 -6.26 8.26 -29.91
N PRO A 62 -7.60 8.17 -29.99
CA PRO A 62 -8.26 6.89 -30.20
C PRO A 62 -8.01 6.32 -31.60
N PHE A 63 -7.78 5.01 -31.74
CA PHE A 63 -7.71 4.38 -33.06
C PHE A 63 -9.12 4.28 -33.66
N ILE A 64 -9.33 4.96 -34.78
CA ILE A 64 -10.56 4.97 -35.57
C ILE A 64 -10.18 4.46 -36.97
N PRO A 65 -10.58 3.22 -37.35
CA PRO A 65 -10.29 2.67 -38.66
C PRO A 65 -10.68 3.64 -39.79
N GLY A 66 -9.79 3.83 -40.77
CA GLY A 66 -10.00 4.73 -41.90
C GLY A 66 -9.76 6.23 -41.63
N LEU A 67 -9.90 6.71 -40.38
CA LEU A 67 -9.68 8.12 -40.02
C LEU A 67 -8.30 8.36 -39.42
N SER A 68 -7.85 7.49 -38.50
CA SER A 68 -6.57 7.68 -37.79
C SER A 68 -5.38 7.81 -38.74
N HIS A 69 -5.36 7.04 -39.84
CA HIS A 69 -4.28 7.14 -40.84
C HIS A 69 -4.28 8.48 -41.58
N LYS A 70 -5.46 9.01 -41.93
CA LYS A 70 -5.58 10.32 -42.59
C LYS A 70 -5.08 11.44 -41.67
N ILE A 71 -5.46 11.38 -40.40
CA ILE A 71 -5.01 12.34 -39.40
C ILE A 71 -3.50 12.22 -39.18
N ASN A 72 -2.95 11.00 -39.12
CA ASN A 72 -1.50 10.79 -39.01
C ASN A 72 -0.73 11.49 -40.14
N ASN A 73 -1.28 11.45 -41.36
CA ASN A 73 -0.66 12.07 -42.51
C ASN A 73 -0.59 13.60 -42.39
N CYS A 74 -1.56 14.24 -41.73
CA CYS A 74 -1.52 15.68 -41.46
C CYS A 74 -0.38 16.09 -40.51
N PHE A 75 0.15 15.16 -39.71
CA PHE A 75 1.25 15.41 -38.78
C PHE A 75 2.63 14.97 -39.33
N ILE A 76 2.68 14.41 -40.54
CA ILE A 76 3.96 14.08 -41.20
C ILE A 76 4.75 15.39 -41.44
N GLY A 77 6.02 15.40 -41.05
CA GLY A 77 6.89 16.58 -41.14
C GLY A 77 6.80 17.53 -39.95
N THR A 78 5.87 17.30 -39.02
CA THR A 78 5.81 18.04 -37.75
C THR A 78 6.57 17.31 -36.64
N ASN A 79 6.86 18.01 -35.54
CA ASN A 79 7.42 17.41 -34.33
C ASN A 79 6.34 16.73 -33.45
N VAL A 80 5.17 16.39 -34.00
CA VAL A 80 4.07 15.75 -33.28
C VAL A 80 3.84 14.34 -33.82
N ARG A 81 3.70 13.37 -32.92
CA ARG A 81 3.32 11.99 -33.26
C ARG A 81 2.06 11.58 -32.51
N LEU A 82 1.17 10.89 -33.19
CA LEU A 82 -0.04 10.33 -32.59
C LEU A 82 0.25 8.96 -31.98
N ALA A 83 -0.09 8.79 -30.71
CA ALA A 83 -0.05 7.52 -30.00
C ALA A 83 -1.48 6.98 -29.86
N TYR A 84 -1.77 5.90 -30.58
CA TYR A 84 -3.12 5.37 -30.65
C TYR A 84 -3.47 4.48 -29.46
N TYR A 85 -4.72 4.55 -29.01
CA TYR A 85 -5.29 3.58 -28.08
C TYR A 85 -6.65 3.08 -28.56
N ASN A 86 -6.97 1.84 -28.24
CA ASN A 86 -8.27 1.27 -28.56
C ASN A 86 -9.34 1.83 -27.62
N VAL A 87 -10.45 2.30 -28.20
CA VAL A 87 -11.63 2.76 -27.43
C VAL A 87 -12.28 1.57 -26.75
N THR A 88 -12.48 0.48 -27.50
CA THR A 88 -12.98 -0.80 -26.99
C THR A 88 -11.84 -1.64 -26.43
N LYS A 89 -11.72 -1.65 -25.10
CA LYS A 89 -10.82 -2.57 -24.39
C LYS A 89 -11.50 -3.93 -24.21
N ILE A 90 -10.72 -5.01 -24.29
CA ILE A 90 -11.17 -6.40 -24.03
C ILE A 90 -11.98 -6.51 -22.73
N LYS A 91 -11.60 -5.76 -21.68
CA LYS A 91 -12.34 -5.73 -20.40
C LYS A 91 -13.81 -5.32 -20.51
N PHE A 92 -14.21 -4.54 -21.53
CA PHE A 92 -15.60 -4.15 -21.76
C PHE A 92 -16.38 -5.23 -22.51
N LEU A 93 -15.70 -6.04 -23.33
CA LEU A 93 -16.29 -7.19 -24.01
C LEU A 93 -16.42 -8.40 -23.08
N TYR A 94 -15.44 -8.62 -22.20
CA TYR A 94 -15.40 -9.75 -21.25
C TYR A 94 -15.69 -9.31 -19.80
N SER A 95 -16.55 -8.31 -19.64
CA SER A 95 -16.93 -7.80 -18.33
C SER A 95 -17.92 -8.77 -17.67
N LYS A 96 -17.45 -9.51 -16.66
CA LYS A 96 -18.20 -10.38 -15.71
C LYS A 96 -18.28 -11.89 -16.00
N LEU A 97 -17.26 -12.52 -16.58
CA LEU A 97 -17.20 -14.00 -16.60
C LEU A 97 -16.81 -14.64 -15.26
N LYS A 98 -16.33 -13.86 -14.30
CA LYS A 98 -15.98 -14.39 -12.98
C LYS A 98 -17.15 -14.18 -12.03
N ASP A 99 -17.53 -15.25 -11.36
CA ASP A 99 -18.49 -15.17 -10.27
C ASP A 99 -17.99 -14.21 -9.20
N PRO A 100 -18.88 -13.38 -8.62
CA PRO A 100 -18.50 -12.51 -7.51
C PRO A 100 -18.01 -13.37 -6.34
N VAL A 101 -16.86 -13.00 -5.78
CA VAL A 101 -16.32 -13.70 -4.61
C VAL A 101 -17.22 -13.41 -3.41
N LEU A 102 -17.78 -14.48 -2.84
CA LEU A 102 -18.57 -14.45 -1.61
C LEU A 102 -17.77 -13.79 -0.48
N GLN A 103 -18.45 -13.06 0.40
CA GLN A 103 -17.83 -12.22 1.43
C GLN A 103 -16.90 -13.01 2.38
N ASP A 104 -17.30 -14.23 2.70
CA ASP A 104 -16.63 -15.22 3.54
C ASP A 104 -15.43 -15.90 2.86
N GLN A 105 -15.30 -15.76 1.53
CA GLN A 105 -14.16 -16.24 0.74
C GLN A 105 -13.17 -15.12 0.39
N ARG A 106 -13.32 -13.93 0.98
CA ARG A 106 -12.39 -12.82 0.75
C ARG A 106 -11.18 -12.94 1.68
N ALA A 107 -10.00 -12.77 1.11
CA ALA A 107 -8.74 -12.61 1.83
C ALA A 107 -8.33 -11.13 1.84
N GLY A 108 -7.46 -10.76 2.76
CA GLY A 108 -6.95 -9.39 2.83
C GLY A 108 -7.96 -8.39 3.35
N VAL A 109 -8.81 -8.79 4.29
CA VAL A 109 -9.90 -7.95 4.79
C VAL A 109 -9.62 -7.44 6.21
N VAL A 110 -10.21 -6.29 6.52
CA VAL A 110 -10.46 -5.83 7.90
C VAL A 110 -11.91 -6.15 8.22
N TYR A 111 -12.16 -6.81 9.35
CA TYR A 111 -13.48 -7.28 9.75
C TYR A 111 -13.83 -6.85 11.18
N LYS A 112 -15.13 -6.75 11.45
CA LYS A 112 -15.72 -6.44 12.76
C LYS A 112 -16.58 -7.61 13.21
N ILE A 113 -16.34 -8.08 14.44
CA ILE A 113 -17.15 -9.08 15.13
C ILE A 113 -17.85 -8.38 16.31
N PRO A 114 -19.18 -8.23 16.29
CA PRO A 114 -19.89 -7.63 17.40
C PRO A 114 -19.91 -8.58 18.61
N CYS A 115 -19.82 -7.99 19.80
CA CYS A 115 -20.06 -8.71 21.04
C CYS A 115 -21.54 -8.60 21.44
N SER A 116 -21.98 -9.42 22.39
CA SER A 116 -23.27 -9.27 23.07
C SER A 116 -23.32 -8.02 23.96
N CYS A 117 -22.18 -7.46 24.33
CA CYS A 117 -22.08 -6.12 24.90
C CYS A 117 -21.95 -5.05 23.81
N GLU A 118 -21.91 -3.77 24.20
CA GLU A 118 -21.78 -2.63 23.28
C GLU A 118 -20.42 -2.55 22.56
N LEU A 119 -19.46 -3.40 22.94
CA LEU A 119 -18.13 -3.43 22.33
C LEU A 119 -18.06 -4.37 21.11
N CYS A 120 -17.03 -4.19 20.30
CA CYS A 120 -16.73 -5.09 19.19
C CYS A 120 -15.25 -5.47 19.13
N TYR A 121 -14.94 -6.52 18.39
CA TYR A 121 -13.56 -6.85 18.02
C TYR A 121 -13.32 -6.48 16.56
N ILE A 122 -12.21 -5.80 16.29
CA ILE A 122 -11.79 -5.46 14.93
C ILE A 122 -10.47 -6.15 14.67
N GLY A 123 -10.39 -6.87 13.56
CA GLY A 123 -9.18 -7.61 13.20
C GLY A 123 -8.94 -7.55 11.70
N GLN A 124 -7.69 -7.74 11.30
CA GLN A 124 -7.32 -7.99 9.90
C GLN A 124 -6.99 -9.47 9.66
N THR A 125 -7.08 -9.90 8.39
CA THR A 125 -6.59 -11.22 7.99
C THR A 125 -6.04 -11.22 6.57
N LYS A 126 -4.96 -11.99 6.36
CA LYS A 126 -4.46 -12.36 5.02
C LYS A 126 -5.11 -13.67 4.52
N GLN A 127 -5.67 -14.47 5.41
CA GLN A 127 -6.40 -15.70 5.08
C GLN A 127 -7.83 -15.37 4.65
N TYR A 128 -8.57 -16.36 4.15
CA TYR A 128 -10.01 -16.21 3.96
C TYR A 128 -10.69 -15.87 5.29
N SER A 129 -11.60 -14.89 5.25
CA SER A 129 -12.32 -14.39 6.41
C SER A 129 -13.03 -15.51 7.17
N LYS A 130 -13.67 -16.46 6.48
CA LYS A 130 -14.30 -17.64 7.08
C LYS A 130 -13.35 -18.44 7.98
N ASN A 131 -12.17 -18.76 7.49
CA ASN A 131 -11.18 -19.55 8.24
C ASN A 131 -10.71 -18.79 9.48
N ARG A 132 -10.54 -17.46 9.36
CA ARG A 132 -10.13 -16.63 10.49
C ARG A 132 -11.23 -16.53 11.55
N ILE A 133 -12.48 -16.37 11.15
CA ILE A 133 -13.64 -16.33 12.06
C ILE A 133 -13.76 -17.66 12.80
N GLN A 134 -13.64 -18.80 12.09
CA GLN A 134 -13.65 -20.13 12.69
C GLN A 134 -12.53 -20.32 13.72
N GLN A 135 -11.33 -19.81 13.45
CA GLN A 135 -10.23 -19.84 14.42
C GLN A 135 -10.58 -19.07 15.70
N HIS A 136 -11.22 -17.90 15.57
CA HIS A 136 -11.66 -17.11 16.72
C HIS A 136 -12.75 -17.82 17.51
N GLU A 137 -13.74 -18.41 16.85
CA GLU A 137 -14.79 -19.21 17.48
C GLU A 137 -14.19 -20.39 18.26
N ASN A 138 -13.28 -21.14 17.63
CA ASN A 138 -12.60 -22.27 18.26
C ASN A 138 -11.67 -21.83 19.43
N SER A 139 -11.28 -20.56 19.48
CA SER A 139 -10.49 -19.98 20.58
C SER A 139 -11.35 -19.54 21.79
N CYS A 140 -12.68 -19.61 21.65
CA CYS A 140 -13.66 -19.29 22.69
C CYS A 140 -14.48 -20.52 23.12
N PRO A 141 -13.86 -21.65 23.51
CA PRO A 141 -14.58 -22.80 24.05
C PRO A 141 -15.18 -22.50 25.44
N ASP A 142 -16.22 -23.24 25.82
CA ASP A 142 -16.81 -23.15 27.17
C ASP A 142 -15.84 -23.60 28.27
N VAL A 143 -14.89 -24.48 27.94
CA VAL A 143 -13.84 -24.92 28.86
C VAL A 143 -12.58 -24.09 28.65
N LYS A 144 -12.13 -23.39 29.69
CA LYS A 144 -10.93 -22.54 29.63
C LYS A 144 -9.67 -23.40 29.44
N ILE A 145 -9.16 -23.46 28.21
CA ILE A 145 -7.85 -24.04 27.93
C ILE A 145 -6.77 -23.05 28.40
N LEU A 146 -5.74 -23.58 29.08
CA LEU A 146 -4.53 -22.86 29.47
C LEU A 146 -3.70 -22.59 28.20
N ASP A 147 -3.98 -21.46 27.56
CA ASP A 147 -3.16 -20.89 26.50
C ASP A 147 -2.72 -19.49 26.93
N ASN A 148 -1.42 -19.24 26.88
CA ASN A 148 -0.81 -17.95 27.24
C ASN A 148 -0.91 -16.92 26.11
N ASN A 149 -1.27 -17.33 24.88
CA ASN A 149 -1.30 -16.46 23.70
C ASN A 149 -2.73 -16.09 23.25
N LYS A 150 -3.63 -15.82 24.20
CA LYS A 150 -5.01 -15.47 23.88
C LYS A 150 -5.13 -14.12 23.18
N THR A 151 -5.95 -14.11 22.12
CA THR A 151 -6.35 -12.87 21.44
C THR A 151 -7.16 -11.98 22.37
N ALA A 152 -7.23 -10.67 22.09
CA ALA A 152 -8.03 -9.74 22.88
C ALA A 152 -9.52 -10.15 22.94
N LEU A 153 -10.03 -10.69 21.83
CA LEU A 153 -11.35 -11.30 21.72
C LEU A 153 -11.52 -12.47 22.71
N ALA A 154 -10.59 -13.42 22.70
CA ALA A 154 -10.66 -14.59 23.58
C ALA A 154 -10.51 -14.22 25.07
N LEU A 155 -9.64 -13.26 25.40
CA LEU A 155 -9.52 -12.73 26.76
C LEU A 155 -10.84 -12.11 27.22
N HIS A 156 -11.43 -11.22 26.41
CA HIS A 156 -12.72 -10.61 26.74
C HIS A 156 -13.81 -11.67 26.98
N TYR A 157 -13.87 -12.70 26.13
CA TYR A 157 -14.81 -13.81 26.28
C TYR A 157 -14.67 -14.51 27.64
N PHE A 158 -13.45 -14.85 28.06
CA PHE A 158 -13.22 -15.55 29.33
C PHE A 158 -13.37 -14.67 30.56
N ASP A 159 -13.02 -13.38 30.47
CA ASP A 159 -13.00 -12.48 31.62
C ASP A 159 -14.38 -11.86 31.89
N SER A 160 -15.16 -11.56 30.84
CA SER A 160 -16.50 -10.98 30.98
C SER A 160 -17.64 -12.00 30.87
N GLY A 161 -17.38 -13.18 30.30
CA GLY A 161 -18.41 -14.16 29.96
C GLY A 161 -19.27 -13.78 28.75
N HIS A 162 -19.05 -12.62 28.12
CA HIS A 162 -19.80 -12.20 26.95
C HIS A 162 -19.51 -13.08 25.72
N ARG A 163 -20.55 -13.30 24.91
CA ARG A 163 -20.47 -14.05 23.66
C ARG A 163 -20.30 -13.11 22.47
N PHE A 164 -19.43 -13.49 21.53
CA PHE A 164 -19.30 -12.82 20.24
C PHE A 164 -20.26 -13.44 19.22
N LYS A 165 -20.82 -12.61 18.34
CA LYS A 165 -21.73 -13.05 17.29
C LYS A 165 -20.95 -13.29 16.00
N PHE A 166 -20.48 -14.53 15.80
CA PHE A 166 -19.64 -14.92 14.67
C PHE A 166 -20.40 -15.03 13.34
N ASP A 167 -21.72 -15.01 13.39
CA ASP A 167 -22.65 -14.95 12.27
C ASP A 167 -22.88 -13.51 11.76
N GLU A 168 -22.78 -12.51 12.64
CA GLU A 168 -22.98 -11.08 12.30
C GLU A 168 -21.69 -10.35 11.88
N VAL A 169 -20.72 -11.06 11.28
CA VAL A 169 -19.42 -10.46 10.91
C VAL A 169 -19.55 -9.49 9.74
N LYS A 170 -19.02 -8.28 9.92
CA LYS A 170 -19.01 -7.23 8.89
C LYS A 170 -17.60 -7.05 8.34
N ILE A 171 -17.46 -7.06 7.00
CA ILE A 171 -16.23 -6.63 6.35
C ILE A 171 -16.24 -5.11 6.26
N LEU A 172 -15.22 -4.48 6.85
CA LEU A 172 -15.05 -3.03 6.90
C LEU A 172 -14.21 -2.51 5.74
N ASP A 173 -13.18 -3.27 5.34
CA ASP A 173 -12.26 -2.87 4.27
C ASP A 173 -11.64 -4.10 3.58
N LEU A 174 -11.19 -3.93 2.32
CA LEU A 174 -10.52 -4.94 1.50
C LEU A 174 -9.20 -4.37 0.96
N GLU A 175 -8.08 -4.77 1.58
CA GLU A 175 -6.75 -4.27 1.25
C GLU A 175 -5.70 -5.40 1.27
N ASN A 176 -5.13 -5.68 0.10
CA ASN A 176 -4.15 -6.74 -0.08
C ASN A 176 -2.77 -6.34 0.45
N ASN A 177 -2.44 -5.04 0.42
CA ASN A 177 -1.19 -4.55 0.95
C ASN A 177 -1.21 -4.58 2.49
N TRP A 178 -0.30 -5.33 3.09
CA TRP A 178 -0.24 -5.48 4.54
C TRP A 178 -0.11 -4.15 5.29
N HIS A 179 0.75 -3.23 4.84
CA HIS A 179 0.96 -1.96 5.54
C HIS A 179 -0.31 -1.11 5.52
N LYS A 180 -0.97 -1.00 4.36
CA LYS A 180 -2.21 -0.24 4.22
C LYS A 180 -3.34 -0.89 5.03
N ARG A 181 -3.44 -2.22 5.02
CA ARG A 181 -4.44 -2.96 5.79
C ARG A 181 -4.22 -2.79 7.30
N SER A 182 -2.97 -2.81 7.77
CA SER A 182 -2.64 -2.53 9.17
C SER A 182 -3.04 -1.11 9.58
N VAL A 183 -2.80 -0.10 8.74
CA VAL A 183 -3.28 1.27 9.01
C VAL A 183 -4.81 1.34 9.02
N SER A 184 -5.47 0.66 8.09
CA SER A 184 -6.94 0.58 8.03
C SER A 184 -7.53 -0.05 9.30
N GLU A 185 -6.96 -1.18 9.76
CA GLU A 185 -7.33 -1.81 11.03
C GLU A 185 -7.19 -0.83 12.20
N MET A 186 -6.07 -0.10 12.30
CA MET A 186 -5.85 0.89 13.37
C MET A 186 -6.90 2.01 13.36
N VAL A 187 -7.23 2.52 12.17
CA VAL A 187 -8.27 3.54 12.00
C VAL A 187 -9.62 3.01 12.46
N TRP A 188 -10.00 1.81 12.03
CA TRP A 188 -11.27 1.20 12.42
C TRP A 188 -11.35 0.91 13.92
N ILE A 189 -10.25 0.48 14.55
CA ILE A 189 -10.15 0.33 16.02
C ILE A 189 -10.40 1.66 16.73
N LYS A 190 -9.89 2.79 16.21
CA LYS A 190 -10.08 4.12 16.80
C LYS A 190 -11.49 4.68 16.61
N LEU A 191 -12.14 4.34 15.51
CA LEU A 191 -13.49 4.80 15.18
C LEU A 191 -14.59 4.05 15.94
N ASN A 192 -14.29 2.91 16.55
CA ASN A 192 -15.27 2.07 17.26
C ASN A 192 -14.85 1.87 18.71
N ASP A 193 -15.82 1.52 19.55
CA ASP A 193 -15.54 1.06 20.90
C ASP A 193 -15.22 -0.44 20.83
N THR A 194 -13.96 -0.78 21.12
CA THR A 194 -13.39 -2.10 20.83
C THR A 194 -12.75 -2.77 22.03
N VAL A 195 -12.68 -4.10 21.98
CA VAL A 195 -11.95 -4.94 22.95
C VAL A 195 -10.46 -5.09 22.62
N ASN A 196 -10.00 -4.53 21.49
CA ASN A 196 -8.62 -4.60 21.02
C ASN A 196 -7.61 -4.03 22.02
N LYS A 197 -6.35 -4.47 21.94
CA LYS A 197 -5.29 -3.98 22.85
C LYS A 197 -4.85 -2.58 22.40
N ARG A 198 -4.49 -1.71 23.35
CA ARG A 198 -3.95 -0.37 23.03
C ARG A 198 -2.70 -0.43 22.13
N THR A 199 -1.92 -1.52 22.25
CA THR A 199 -0.76 -1.82 21.40
C THR A 199 -1.11 -1.90 19.91
N ASP A 200 -2.34 -2.29 19.58
CA ASP A 200 -2.77 -2.53 18.21
C ASP A 200 -2.83 -1.24 17.38
N THR A 201 -2.81 -0.06 18.02
CA THR A 201 -2.84 1.26 17.36
C THR A 201 -1.57 2.09 17.52
N GLN A 202 -0.50 1.54 18.10
CA GLN A 202 0.71 2.32 18.46
C GLN A 202 1.45 2.93 17.26
N ASN A 203 1.35 2.32 16.08
CA ASN A 203 2.02 2.83 14.88
C ASN A 203 1.24 3.93 14.16
N LEU A 204 0.03 4.26 14.62
CA LEU A 204 -0.75 5.37 14.08
C LEU A 204 -0.34 6.68 14.77
N SER A 205 0.14 7.65 14.00
CA SER A 205 0.55 8.95 14.53
C SER A 205 -0.61 9.64 15.26
N ALA A 206 -0.31 10.22 16.44
CA ALA A 206 -1.28 10.94 17.24
C ALA A 206 -1.90 12.15 16.52
N ILE A 207 -1.24 12.67 15.47
CA ILE A 207 -1.75 13.76 14.63
C ILE A 207 -3.12 13.40 14.01
N TYR A 208 -3.36 12.13 13.73
CA TYR A 208 -4.63 11.68 13.14
C TYR A 208 -5.77 11.60 14.15
N ASN A 209 -5.51 11.68 15.46
CA ASN A 209 -6.55 11.48 16.48
C ASN A 209 -7.68 12.52 16.37
N GLU A 210 -7.35 13.80 16.13
CA GLU A 210 -8.36 14.88 16.01
C GLU A 210 -9.24 14.71 14.77
N ILE A 211 -8.63 14.31 13.64
CA ILE A 211 -9.36 14.07 12.40
C ILE A 211 -10.30 12.87 12.59
N LEU A 212 -9.81 11.80 13.22
CA LEU A 212 -10.60 10.60 13.45
C LEU A 212 -11.71 10.81 14.47
N SER A 213 -11.51 11.60 15.52
CA SER A 213 -12.57 11.93 16.49
C SER A 213 -13.66 12.77 15.84
N THR A 214 -13.28 13.77 15.04
CA THR A 214 -14.21 14.61 14.27
C THR A 214 -15.03 13.75 13.31
N TYR A 215 -14.37 12.82 12.61
CA TYR A 215 -15.04 11.89 11.70
C TYR A 215 -15.99 10.94 12.43
N LYS A 216 -15.58 10.38 13.59
CA LYS A 216 -16.44 9.52 14.43
C LYS A 216 -17.74 10.24 14.78
N ASN A 217 -17.67 11.50 15.21
CA ASN A 217 -18.86 12.29 15.54
C ASN A 217 -19.77 12.60 14.34
N TYR A 218 -19.23 12.63 13.12
CA TYR A 218 -20.02 12.87 11.91
C TYR A 218 -20.80 11.63 11.44
N ILE A 219 -20.26 10.43 11.67
CA ILE A 219 -20.87 9.17 11.22
C ILE A 219 -21.73 8.47 12.31
N SER A 220 -21.73 9.01 13.52
CA SER A 220 -22.52 8.52 14.67
C SER A 220 -23.90 9.16 14.68
#